data_AF-A0A9W8JN04-F1
#
_entry.id   AF-A0A9W8JN04-F1
#
_cell.length_a   1.000
_cell.length_b   1.000
_cell.length_c   1.000
_cell.angle_alpha   90.00
_cell.angle_beta   90.00
_cell.angle_gamma   90.00
#
_symmetry.space_group_name_H-M   'P 1'
#
loop_
_entity.id
_entity.type
_entity.pdbx_description
1 polymer ?
#
loop_
_entity_poly.entity_id
_entity_poly.type
_entity_poly.pdbx_seq_one_letter_code
_entity_poly.pdbx_strand_id
1 'polypeptide(L)'
;MGYTASALSFLLEDLGKTVILTGAQIPLSQLRNDATDNLMGALSIAGNYIIPECSLYFNHTLFRGNRVTKTSSFDLNAFESPNFSPLVKVGIDIVVNWNDVIRQTGLRRFRAHKEMSAHVATLRLFPGISGAIIKGFCQPPIRGVVLETFGAGNAPQRRDVLDAMKEACDRGVVIVAITQCMKGAVSDDYETGRTLLQSGVVPGIDMTPECALTKLAYLLGKPELSIKEVRDLMGTPLRGELTRVSAAPGGNLDRVPENMDHIQYVLSQFLRLSRPPSHVPHITFTPDPVDAESSKVTAPWTWTAAEAASTEAVLYPSLMHLAASRGDLETLKLCLGSVDSVGSTIATPATEVPGGIVNCLDAGSGRSPLHVAALNGHTKAVSYLLQSGALVHLRDTMGHTALYYAARQGHQPTIEVLVQAGASLGGADERFAAFLAREAAHNNDRDALNVWKQCGVDIDVASTVSS
;
A
#
# COMPACT_ATOMS: atom_id res chain seq x y z
N MET A 1 -20.09 6.34 -7.85
CA MET A 1 -19.08 5.34 -7.45
C MET A 1 -17.68 5.95 -7.36
N GLY A 2 -17.15 6.62 -8.40
CA GLY A 2 -15.83 7.29 -8.36
C GLY A 2 -15.62 8.23 -7.16
N TYR A 3 -16.58 9.13 -6.90
CA TYR A 3 -16.57 9.98 -5.69
C TYR A 3 -16.52 9.19 -4.39
N THR A 4 -17.35 8.14 -4.25
CA THR A 4 -17.39 7.31 -3.04
C THR A 4 -16.09 6.55 -2.83
N ALA A 5 -15.53 5.96 -3.90
CA ALA A 5 -14.25 5.26 -3.84
C ALA A 5 -13.10 6.20 -3.47
N SER A 6 -13.12 7.43 -4.01
CA SER A 6 -12.15 8.47 -3.69
C SER A 6 -12.28 8.92 -2.23
N ALA A 7 -13.48 9.22 -1.75
CA ALA A 7 -13.73 9.62 -0.37
C ALA A 7 -13.29 8.53 0.63
N LEU A 8 -13.71 7.29 0.42
CA LEU A 8 -13.34 6.17 1.28
C LEU A 8 -11.82 5.92 1.31
N SER A 9 -11.10 6.18 0.22
CA SER A 9 -9.63 6.07 0.22
C SER A 9 -8.97 6.99 1.27
N PHE A 10 -9.54 8.17 1.52
CA PHE A 10 -9.05 9.11 2.53
C PHE A 10 -9.62 8.83 3.92
N LEU A 11 -10.92 8.53 4.00
CA LEU A 11 -11.62 8.32 5.27
C LEU A 11 -11.16 7.05 6.02
N LEU A 12 -10.72 6.03 5.28
CA LEU A 12 -10.21 4.78 5.82
C LEU A 12 -8.67 4.87 6.00
N GLU A 13 -8.23 5.54 7.05
CA GLU A 13 -6.80 5.65 7.38
C GLU A 13 -6.25 4.31 7.89
N ASP A 14 -5.00 4.00 7.52
CA ASP A 14 -4.28 2.80 7.95
C ASP A 14 -5.06 1.50 7.63
N LEU A 15 -5.68 1.44 6.44
CA LEU A 15 -6.56 0.36 5.99
C LEU A 15 -5.82 -0.96 5.69
N GLY A 16 -5.67 -1.87 6.66
CA GLY A 16 -4.97 -3.15 6.44
C GLY A 16 -5.71 -4.23 5.62
N LYS A 17 -6.89 -3.94 5.04
CA LYS A 17 -7.76 -4.94 4.38
C LYS A 17 -8.30 -4.43 3.05
N THR A 18 -8.69 -5.34 2.18
CA THR A 18 -9.27 -5.03 0.87
C THR A 18 -10.67 -4.45 0.97
N VAL A 19 -10.88 -3.27 0.39
CA VAL A 19 -12.22 -2.65 0.25
C VAL A 19 -12.50 -2.46 -1.23
N ILE A 20 -13.54 -3.12 -1.76
CA ILE A 20 -13.90 -3.05 -3.18
C ILE A 20 -15.30 -2.48 -3.32
N LEU A 21 -15.40 -1.38 -4.07
CA LEU A 21 -16.67 -0.89 -4.59
C LEU A 21 -16.92 -1.55 -5.94
N THR A 22 -18.12 -2.06 -6.13
CA THR A 22 -18.56 -2.67 -7.39
C THR A 22 -20.02 -2.31 -7.63
N GLY A 23 -20.52 -2.63 -8.82
CA GLY A 23 -21.92 -2.42 -9.18
C GLY A 23 -22.20 -2.98 -10.56
N ALA A 24 -23.25 -2.48 -11.18
CA ALA A 24 -23.67 -2.92 -12.51
C ALA A 24 -24.39 -1.80 -13.24
N GLN A 25 -24.37 -1.85 -14.57
CA GLN A 25 -25.27 -1.03 -15.40
C GLN A 25 -26.65 -1.69 -15.48
N ILE A 26 -26.70 -3.03 -15.48
CA ILE A 26 -27.93 -3.80 -15.58
C ILE A 26 -28.24 -4.46 -14.22
N PRO A 27 -29.47 -4.32 -13.69
CA PRO A 27 -29.87 -4.96 -12.44
C PRO A 27 -29.67 -6.49 -12.45
N LEU A 28 -29.25 -7.03 -11.30
CA LEU A 28 -29.01 -8.47 -11.10
C LEU A 28 -30.25 -9.34 -11.41
N SER A 29 -31.45 -8.79 -11.29
CA SER A 29 -32.71 -9.49 -11.56
C SER A 29 -32.96 -9.77 -13.05
N GLN A 30 -32.22 -9.15 -13.96
CA GLN A 30 -32.36 -9.37 -15.40
C GLN A 30 -31.51 -10.55 -15.86
N LEU A 31 -32.01 -11.35 -16.82
CA LEU A 31 -31.31 -12.55 -17.30
C LEU A 31 -29.91 -12.27 -17.85
N ARG A 32 -29.77 -11.19 -18.62
CA ARG A 32 -28.48 -10.73 -19.14
C ARG A 32 -28.07 -9.49 -18.36
N ASN A 33 -27.09 -9.63 -17.46
CA ASN A 33 -26.59 -8.54 -16.64
C ASN A 33 -25.08 -8.66 -16.41
N ASP A 34 -24.44 -7.55 -16.10
CA ASP A 34 -23.03 -7.45 -15.67
C ASP A 34 -22.86 -7.56 -14.15
N ALA A 35 -23.95 -7.52 -13.39
CA ALA A 35 -23.93 -7.55 -11.93
C ALA A 35 -23.34 -8.85 -11.36
N THR A 36 -23.68 -10.00 -11.94
CA THR A 36 -23.18 -11.29 -11.47
C THR A 36 -21.65 -11.35 -11.56
N ASP A 37 -21.09 -11.02 -12.72
CA ASP A 37 -19.65 -11.09 -12.96
C ASP A 37 -18.90 -10.04 -12.12
N ASN A 38 -19.42 -8.82 -12.05
CA ASN A 38 -18.84 -7.76 -11.24
C ASN A 38 -18.85 -8.09 -9.74
N LEU A 39 -19.91 -8.73 -9.23
CA LEU A 39 -19.99 -9.12 -7.82
C LEU A 39 -19.08 -10.32 -7.51
N MET A 40 -19.11 -11.35 -8.36
CA MET A 40 -18.28 -12.55 -8.18
C MET A 40 -16.80 -12.23 -8.27
N GLY A 41 -16.40 -11.38 -9.22
CA GLY A 41 -15.01 -10.92 -9.35
C GLY A 41 -14.56 -10.12 -8.13
N ALA A 42 -15.38 -9.19 -7.64
CA ALA A 42 -15.08 -8.43 -6.43
C ALA A 42 -14.93 -9.34 -5.20
N LEU A 43 -15.83 -10.29 -4.99
CA LEU A 43 -15.75 -11.25 -3.87
C LEU A 43 -14.54 -12.17 -3.99
N SER A 44 -14.23 -12.64 -5.19
CA SER A 44 -13.05 -13.48 -5.46
C SER A 44 -11.75 -12.75 -5.14
N ILE A 45 -11.65 -11.47 -5.51
CA ILE A 45 -10.48 -10.66 -5.19
C ILE A 45 -10.39 -10.40 -3.68
N ALA A 46 -11.48 -9.92 -3.07
CA ALA A 46 -11.48 -9.56 -1.64
C ALA A 46 -11.26 -10.78 -0.72
N GLY A 47 -11.68 -11.98 -1.14
CA GLY A 47 -11.53 -13.21 -0.37
C GLY A 47 -10.15 -13.84 -0.46
N ASN A 48 -9.46 -13.69 -1.60
CA ASN A 48 -8.18 -14.37 -1.85
C ASN A 48 -6.96 -13.46 -1.81
N TYR A 49 -7.14 -12.14 -1.92
CA TYR A 49 -6.05 -11.17 -1.97
C TYR A 49 -6.22 -10.07 -0.92
N ILE A 50 -5.11 -9.70 -0.30
CA ILE A 50 -5.04 -8.56 0.62
C ILE A 50 -4.41 -7.40 -0.14
N ILE A 51 -5.27 -6.56 -0.73
CA ILE A 51 -4.92 -5.31 -1.39
C ILE A 51 -5.44 -4.20 -0.48
N PRO A 52 -4.60 -3.65 0.43
CA PRO A 52 -5.04 -2.81 1.54
C PRO A 52 -5.38 -1.37 1.11
N GLU A 53 -6.28 -1.26 0.14
CA GLU A 53 -6.72 -0.04 -0.51
C GLU A 53 -8.23 -0.03 -0.73
N CYS A 54 -8.80 1.17 -0.83
CA CYS A 54 -10.14 1.36 -1.36
C CYS A 54 -10.07 1.31 -2.90
N SER A 55 -10.64 0.28 -3.48
CA SER A 55 -10.59 -0.05 -4.90
C SER A 55 -11.96 -0.02 -5.55
N LEU A 56 -12.00 0.06 -6.88
CA LEU A 56 -13.23 -0.06 -7.67
C LEU A 56 -13.06 -1.22 -8.66
N TYR A 57 -13.95 -2.19 -8.62
CA TYR A 57 -13.98 -3.31 -9.56
C TYR A 57 -15.12 -3.14 -10.56
N PHE A 58 -14.80 -3.22 -11.85
CA PHE A 58 -15.78 -3.21 -12.91
C PHE A 58 -15.18 -3.85 -14.16
N ASN A 59 -15.97 -4.64 -14.90
CA ASN A 59 -15.59 -5.20 -16.20
C ASN A 59 -14.21 -5.88 -16.16
N HIS A 60 -14.08 -6.88 -15.29
CA HIS A 60 -12.86 -7.70 -15.11
C HIS A 60 -11.59 -6.93 -14.69
N THR A 61 -11.72 -5.70 -14.23
CA THR A 61 -10.59 -4.84 -13.87
C THR A 61 -10.78 -4.24 -12.49
N LEU A 62 -9.75 -4.34 -11.64
CA LEU A 62 -9.68 -3.63 -10.36
C LEU A 62 -8.81 -2.39 -10.50
N PHE A 63 -9.36 -1.25 -10.17
CA PHE A 63 -8.67 0.04 -10.18
C PHE A 63 -8.44 0.54 -8.76
N ARG A 64 -7.39 1.34 -8.57
CA ARG A 64 -7.26 2.19 -7.38
C ARG A 64 -8.43 3.17 -7.34
N GLY A 65 -9.22 3.17 -6.27
CA GLY A 65 -10.52 3.86 -6.23
C GLY A 65 -10.44 5.37 -6.45
N ASN A 66 -9.40 6.03 -5.94
CA ASN A 66 -9.16 7.47 -6.09
C ASN A 66 -8.46 7.86 -7.40
N ARG A 67 -8.33 6.94 -8.36
CA ARG A 67 -7.83 7.19 -9.72
C ARG A 67 -8.91 7.02 -10.79
N VAL A 68 -10.13 6.68 -10.40
CA VAL A 68 -11.20 6.30 -11.32
C VAL A 68 -12.14 7.46 -11.63
N THR A 69 -12.54 7.56 -12.90
CA THR A 69 -13.68 8.37 -13.35
C THR A 69 -14.67 7.54 -14.17
N LYS A 70 -15.95 7.92 -14.19
CA LYS A 70 -16.97 7.25 -15.01
C LYS A 70 -16.98 7.87 -16.40
N THR A 71 -16.55 7.12 -17.41
CA THR A 71 -16.41 7.60 -18.79
C THR A 71 -17.62 7.30 -19.66
N SER A 72 -18.41 6.27 -19.33
CA SER A 72 -19.62 5.91 -20.08
C SER A 72 -20.81 5.67 -19.17
N SER A 73 -21.97 6.20 -19.57
CA SER A 73 -23.26 5.92 -18.93
C SER A 73 -23.99 4.72 -19.53
N PHE A 74 -23.48 4.16 -20.63
CA PHE A 74 -24.15 3.11 -21.40
C PHE A 74 -23.35 1.82 -21.47
N ASP A 75 -22.04 1.92 -21.68
CA ASP A 75 -21.19 0.75 -21.89
C ASP A 75 -20.97 -0.03 -20.59
N LEU A 76 -20.77 -1.34 -20.74
CA LEU A 76 -20.33 -2.21 -19.65
C LEU A 76 -18.88 -1.89 -19.21
N ASN A 77 -18.08 -1.25 -20.06
CA ASN A 77 -16.81 -0.65 -19.67
C ASN A 77 -17.03 0.80 -19.21
N ALA A 78 -17.66 0.96 -18.05
CA ALA A 78 -18.17 2.27 -17.61
C ALA A 78 -17.13 3.18 -16.96
N PHE A 79 -16.02 2.61 -16.48
CA PHE A 79 -15.04 3.28 -15.63
C PHE A 79 -13.64 3.14 -16.20
N GLU A 80 -12.84 4.20 -16.05
CA GLU A 80 -11.43 4.22 -16.45
C GLU A 80 -10.56 4.87 -15.37
N SER A 81 -9.28 4.49 -15.38
CA SER A 81 -8.21 5.11 -14.59
C SER A 81 -7.19 5.72 -15.55
N PRO A 82 -7.37 6.98 -15.99
CA PRO A 82 -6.65 7.53 -17.15
C PRO A 82 -5.16 7.80 -16.90
N ASN A 83 -4.81 8.08 -15.65
CA ASN A 83 -3.46 8.47 -15.22
C ASN A 83 -2.74 7.39 -14.38
N PHE A 84 -3.35 6.21 -14.18
CA PHE A 84 -2.77 5.15 -13.35
C PHE A 84 -3.18 3.77 -13.84
N SER A 85 -2.26 2.80 -13.82
CA SER A 85 -2.53 1.43 -14.26
C SER A 85 -3.53 0.71 -13.34
N PRO A 86 -4.31 -0.25 -13.85
CA PRO A 86 -5.11 -1.12 -13.00
C PRO A 86 -4.27 -1.90 -11.99
N LEU A 87 -4.82 -2.13 -10.80
CA LEU A 87 -4.21 -2.95 -9.75
C LEU A 87 -4.35 -4.45 -10.04
N VAL A 88 -5.49 -4.85 -10.63
CA VAL A 88 -5.75 -6.25 -10.98
C VAL A 88 -6.43 -6.35 -12.33
N LYS A 89 -6.02 -7.32 -13.14
CA LYS A 89 -6.75 -7.76 -14.33
C LYS A 89 -7.20 -9.20 -14.14
N VAL A 90 -8.48 -9.45 -14.37
CA VAL A 90 -9.08 -10.78 -14.27
C VAL A 90 -9.24 -11.35 -15.67
N GLY A 91 -8.48 -12.40 -15.97
CA GLY A 91 -8.62 -13.22 -17.17
C GLY A 91 -8.89 -14.68 -16.78
N ILE A 92 -8.27 -15.61 -17.52
CA ILE A 92 -8.13 -17.01 -17.06
C ILE A 92 -7.42 -17.02 -15.71
N ASP A 93 -6.35 -16.23 -15.61
CA ASP A 93 -5.61 -15.97 -14.39
C ASP A 93 -5.96 -14.59 -13.82
N ILE A 94 -5.88 -14.45 -12.50
CA ILE A 94 -6.00 -13.16 -11.83
C ILE A 94 -4.59 -12.59 -11.66
N VAL A 95 -4.29 -11.51 -12.40
CA VAL A 95 -2.96 -10.88 -12.38
C VAL A 95 -3.02 -9.62 -11.52
N VAL A 96 -2.31 -9.64 -10.40
CA VAL A 96 -2.18 -8.50 -9.47
C VAL A 96 -0.86 -7.78 -9.72
N ASN A 97 -0.91 -6.45 -9.86
CA ASN A 97 0.26 -5.59 -9.99
C ASN A 97 0.75 -5.15 -8.59
N TRP A 98 1.50 -6.01 -7.92
CA TRP A 98 1.97 -5.79 -6.54
C TRP A 98 2.95 -4.64 -6.35
N ASN A 99 3.56 -4.15 -7.42
CA ASN A 99 4.47 -3.00 -7.39
C ASN A 99 3.69 -1.70 -7.17
N ASP A 100 2.47 -1.64 -7.70
CA ASP A 100 1.61 -0.47 -7.61
C ASP A 100 0.72 -0.48 -6.36
N VAL A 101 0.55 -1.63 -5.69
CA VAL A 101 -0.24 -1.76 -4.46
C VAL A 101 0.47 -1.09 -3.29
N ILE A 102 -0.20 -0.11 -2.67
CA ILE A 102 0.26 0.57 -1.46
C ILE A 102 0.10 -0.38 -0.27
N ARG A 103 1.09 -0.38 0.64
CA ARG A 103 1.09 -1.19 1.85
C ARG A 103 1.25 -0.31 3.08
N GLN A 104 0.71 -0.76 4.21
CA GLN A 104 0.90 -0.10 5.49
C GLN A 104 2.35 -0.29 5.96
N THR A 105 3.05 0.82 6.11
CA THR A 105 4.39 0.89 6.71
C THR A 105 4.37 1.53 8.10
N GLY A 106 3.20 2.02 8.54
CA GLY A 106 3.02 2.62 9.86
C GLY A 106 2.47 1.63 10.88
N LEU A 107 2.98 1.67 12.12
CA LEU A 107 2.44 0.94 13.27
C LEU A 107 1.25 1.68 13.87
N ARG A 108 0.22 1.92 13.06
CA ARG A 108 -1.02 2.58 13.49
C ARG A 108 -2.20 1.67 13.20
N ARG A 109 -3.16 1.66 14.13
CA ARG A 109 -4.42 0.96 13.97
C ARG A 109 -5.32 1.71 12.98
N PHE A 110 -6.07 0.95 12.18
CA PHE A 110 -7.13 1.44 11.30
C PHE A 110 -8.04 2.47 11.98
N ARG A 111 -8.33 3.57 11.27
CA ARG A 111 -9.27 4.63 11.71
C ARG A 111 -10.23 4.97 10.58
N ALA A 112 -11.51 4.99 10.91
CA ALA A 112 -12.57 5.45 10.01
C ALA A 112 -13.01 6.85 10.41
N HIS A 113 -12.68 7.83 9.58
CA HIS A 113 -13.21 9.19 9.68
C HIS A 113 -14.64 9.21 9.10
N LYS A 114 -15.54 9.94 9.76
CA LYS A 114 -16.97 9.98 9.39
C LYS A 114 -17.42 11.33 8.84
N GLU A 115 -16.55 12.33 8.90
CA GLU A 115 -16.87 13.71 8.56
C GLU A 115 -15.96 14.22 7.46
N MET A 116 -16.54 15.03 6.57
CA MET A 116 -15.86 15.78 5.53
C MET A 116 -16.50 17.16 5.44
N SER A 117 -15.74 18.16 5.02
CA SER A 117 -16.28 19.49 4.79
C SER A 117 -17.31 19.48 3.66
N ALA A 118 -18.55 19.86 3.94
CA ALA A 118 -19.58 20.10 2.93
C ALA A 118 -19.36 21.41 2.13
N HIS A 119 -18.40 22.24 2.56
CA HIS A 119 -18.13 23.55 2.00
C HIS A 119 -17.05 23.54 0.90
N VAL A 120 -17.14 22.56 0.00
CA VAL A 120 -16.28 22.48 -1.19
C VAL A 120 -17.11 22.44 -2.46
N ALA A 121 -16.55 22.89 -3.57
CA ALA A 121 -17.21 22.85 -4.86
C ALA A 121 -16.22 22.70 -6.01
N THR A 122 -16.71 22.32 -7.19
CA THR A 122 -15.93 22.26 -8.43
C THR A 122 -16.37 23.39 -9.36
N LEU A 123 -15.41 24.15 -9.87
CA LEU A 123 -15.61 25.22 -10.85
C LEU A 123 -14.85 24.87 -12.13
N ARG A 124 -15.58 24.69 -13.24
CA ARG A 124 -14.98 24.45 -14.55
C ARG A 124 -14.78 25.77 -15.30
N LEU A 125 -13.54 26.03 -15.72
CA LEU A 125 -13.25 27.18 -16.57
C LEU A 125 -13.82 27.00 -17.98
N PHE A 126 -14.32 28.08 -18.56
CA PHE A 126 -14.76 28.13 -19.95
C PHE A 126 -14.38 29.48 -20.57
N PRO A 127 -14.23 29.55 -21.91
CA PRO A 127 -13.92 30.81 -22.57
C PRO A 127 -14.95 31.89 -22.24
N GLY A 128 -14.50 33.03 -21.71
CA GLY A 128 -15.35 34.16 -21.37
C GLY A 128 -15.82 34.24 -19.91
N ILE A 129 -15.47 33.29 -19.05
CA ILE A 129 -15.74 33.41 -17.60
C ILE A 129 -15.17 34.72 -17.04
N SER A 130 -15.92 35.38 -16.16
CA SER A 130 -15.56 36.68 -15.58
C SER A 130 -15.02 36.55 -14.15
N GLY A 131 -14.18 37.50 -13.74
CA GLY A 131 -13.75 37.62 -12.35
C GLY A 131 -14.92 37.76 -11.37
N ALA A 132 -16.02 38.40 -11.79
CA ALA A 132 -17.24 38.53 -11.00
C ALA A 132 -17.90 37.17 -10.68
N ILE A 133 -17.93 36.24 -11.66
CA ILE A 133 -18.45 34.88 -11.44
C ILE A 133 -17.57 34.13 -10.44
N ILE A 134 -16.25 34.18 -10.60
CA ILE A 134 -15.30 33.53 -9.67
C ILE A 134 -15.46 34.11 -8.27
N LYS A 135 -15.55 35.43 -8.14
CA LYS A 135 -15.74 36.10 -6.86
C LYS A 135 -17.05 35.71 -6.19
N GLY A 136 -18.14 35.62 -6.94
CA GLY A 136 -19.44 35.14 -6.46
C GLY A 136 -19.42 33.67 -6.04
N PHE A 137 -18.75 32.82 -6.83
CA PHE A 137 -18.61 31.38 -6.56
C PHE A 137 -17.80 31.11 -5.28
N CYS A 138 -16.77 31.92 -5.01
CA CYS A 138 -15.91 31.80 -3.83
C CYS A 138 -16.40 32.61 -2.62
N GLN A 139 -17.67 32.99 -2.56
CA GLN A 139 -18.26 33.60 -1.36
C GLN A 139 -18.52 32.56 -0.26
N PRO A 140 -18.57 32.98 1.01
CA PRO A 140 -19.04 32.10 2.10
C PRO A 140 -20.40 31.46 1.76
N PRO A 141 -20.61 30.18 2.12
CA PRO A 141 -19.81 29.36 3.03
C PRO A 141 -18.66 28.57 2.39
N ILE A 142 -18.32 28.79 1.10
CA ILE A 142 -17.29 28.00 0.40
C ILE A 142 -15.91 28.19 1.04
N ARG A 143 -15.24 27.06 1.35
CA ARG A 143 -13.89 27.00 1.92
C ARG A 143 -12.86 26.38 0.96
N GLY A 144 -13.31 25.61 -0.02
CA GLY A 144 -12.44 24.98 -1.01
C GLY A 144 -13.07 24.92 -2.39
N VAL A 145 -12.26 25.11 -3.43
CA VAL A 145 -12.68 25.01 -4.84
C VAL A 145 -11.71 24.16 -5.63
N VAL A 146 -12.22 23.16 -6.32
CA VAL A 146 -11.48 22.45 -7.38
C VAL A 146 -11.73 23.19 -8.69
N LEU A 147 -10.69 23.77 -9.26
CA LEU A 147 -10.72 24.54 -10.49
C LEU A 147 -10.30 23.66 -11.67
N GLU A 148 -11.22 23.32 -12.57
CA GLU A 148 -10.87 22.60 -13.79
C GLU A 148 -10.39 23.57 -14.87
N THR A 149 -9.11 23.46 -15.22
CA THR A 149 -8.36 24.35 -16.11
C THR A 149 -8.09 23.71 -17.49
N PHE A 150 -7.67 24.50 -18.47
CA PHE A 150 -7.44 23.98 -19.83
C PHE A 150 -6.07 23.30 -19.95
N GLY A 151 -5.99 22.18 -20.67
CA GLY A 151 -4.72 21.54 -21.02
C GLY A 151 -3.86 21.25 -19.78
N ALA A 152 -2.61 21.69 -19.78
CA ALA A 152 -1.64 21.44 -18.71
C ALA A 152 -1.77 22.37 -17.48
N GLY A 153 -2.92 23.03 -17.27
CA GLY A 153 -3.09 23.98 -16.15
C GLY A 153 -3.40 25.42 -16.54
N ASN A 154 -3.85 25.67 -17.77
CA ASN A 154 -3.99 27.02 -18.29
C ASN A 154 -5.29 27.68 -17.83
N ALA A 155 -5.18 28.93 -17.37
CA ALA A 155 -6.30 29.81 -17.05
C ALA A 155 -6.21 31.15 -17.80
N PRO A 156 -7.34 31.87 -17.99
CA PRO A 156 -7.33 33.20 -18.58
C PRO A 156 -6.39 34.16 -17.83
N GLN A 157 -5.48 34.82 -18.56
CA GLN A 157 -4.50 35.77 -17.99
C GLN A 157 -5.09 37.17 -17.74
N ARG A 158 -6.42 37.31 -17.78
CA ARG A 158 -7.10 38.60 -17.58
C ARG A 158 -7.06 38.94 -16.09
N ARG A 159 -6.73 40.20 -15.76
CA ARG A 159 -6.48 40.65 -14.38
C ARG A 159 -7.67 40.41 -13.45
N ASP A 160 -8.90 40.69 -13.90
CA ASP A 160 -10.12 40.45 -13.12
C ASP A 160 -10.25 38.99 -12.64
N VAL A 161 -9.83 38.02 -13.46
CA VAL A 161 -9.89 36.58 -13.15
C VAL A 161 -8.82 36.22 -12.12
N LEU A 162 -7.57 36.63 -12.37
CA LEU A 162 -6.44 36.34 -11.48
C LEU A 162 -6.61 37.02 -10.12
N ASP A 163 -7.04 38.28 -10.10
CA ASP A 163 -7.30 39.04 -8.88
C ASP A 163 -8.44 38.41 -8.07
N ALA A 164 -9.51 37.93 -8.73
CA ALA A 164 -10.60 37.23 -8.03
C ALA A 164 -10.14 35.91 -7.38
N MET A 165 -9.27 35.15 -8.04
CA MET A 165 -8.68 33.93 -7.47
C MET A 165 -7.75 34.27 -6.30
N LYS A 166 -6.87 35.26 -6.48
CA LYS A 166 -5.96 35.74 -5.44
C LYS A 166 -6.72 36.23 -4.21
N GLU A 167 -7.75 37.05 -4.40
CA GLU A 167 -8.60 37.55 -3.31
C GLU A 167 -9.26 36.40 -2.55
N ALA A 168 -9.77 35.37 -3.25
CA ALA A 168 -10.33 34.19 -2.61
C ALA A 168 -9.28 33.40 -1.80
N CYS A 169 -8.09 33.19 -2.36
CA CYS A 169 -6.96 32.56 -1.67
C CYS A 169 -6.53 33.36 -0.43
N ASP A 170 -6.46 34.69 -0.53
CA ASP A 170 -6.09 35.57 0.58
C ASP A 170 -7.15 35.56 1.70
N ARG A 171 -8.43 35.40 1.36
CA ARG A 171 -9.53 35.15 2.33
C ARG A 171 -9.47 33.77 2.99
N GLY A 172 -8.59 32.88 2.53
CA GLY A 172 -8.43 31.54 3.09
C GLY A 172 -9.18 30.43 2.34
N VAL A 173 -9.78 30.72 1.17
CA VAL A 173 -10.32 29.67 0.30
C VAL A 173 -9.15 28.87 -0.30
N VAL A 174 -9.22 27.55 -0.26
CA VAL A 174 -8.21 26.69 -0.90
C VAL A 174 -8.65 26.38 -2.32
N ILE A 175 -7.97 26.95 -3.31
CA ILE A 175 -8.23 26.68 -4.72
C ILE A 175 -7.21 25.66 -5.23
N VAL A 176 -7.68 24.58 -5.84
CA VAL A 176 -6.86 23.49 -6.39
C VAL A 176 -7.09 23.39 -7.89
N ALA A 177 -6.06 23.61 -8.70
CA ALA A 177 -6.15 23.52 -10.16
C ALA A 177 -5.94 22.08 -10.65
N ILE A 178 -6.89 21.55 -11.40
CA ILE A 178 -6.77 20.28 -12.14
C ILE A 178 -7.02 20.51 -13.64
N THR A 179 -6.68 19.55 -14.48
CA THR A 179 -6.96 19.62 -15.92
C THR A 179 -8.38 19.18 -16.24
N GLN A 180 -9.00 19.80 -17.26
CA GLN A 180 -10.24 19.33 -17.90
C GLN A 180 -10.01 18.13 -18.83
N CYS A 181 -8.75 17.85 -19.19
CA CYS A 181 -8.41 16.72 -20.05
C CYS A 181 -8.62 15.39 -19.31
N MET A 182 -9.08 14.37 -20.01
CA MET A 182 -9.27 13.03 -19.44
C MET A 182 -7.94 12.45 -18.93
N LYS A 183 -6.86 12.65 -19.69
CA LYS A 183 -5.51 12.20 -19.36
C LYS A 183 -4.56 13.39 -19.37
N GLY A 184 -3.64 13.42 -18.41
CA GLY A 184 -2.64 14.47 -18.28
C GLY A 184 -2.48 14.95 -16.84
N ALA A 185 -1.55 15.88 -16.67
CA ALA A 185 -1.23 16.51 -15.39
C ALA A 185 -1.16 18.03 -15.55
N VAL A 186 -1.48 18.75 -14.48
CA VAL A 186 -1.15 20.16 -14.35
C VAL A 186 0.34 20.31 -14.09
N SER A 187 1.02 21.10 -14.92
CA SER A 187 2.46 21.38 -14.83
C SER A 187 2.73 22.88 -14.65
N ASP A 188 3.80 23.21 -13.91
CA ASP A 188 4.34 24.55 -13.71
C ASP A 188 5.39 24.95 -14.77
N ASP A 189 5.63 24.09 -15.76
CA ASP A 189 6.55 24.34 -16.88
C ASP A 189 6.07 25.50 -17.77
N TYR A 190 4.76 25.79 -17.77
CA TYR A 190 4.15 26.86 -18.57
C TYR A 190 3.98 28.16 -17.77
N GLU A 191 4.17 29.31 -18.43
CA GLU A 191 4.02 30.65 -17.85
C GLU A 191 2.67 30.84 -17.15
N THR A 192 1.60 30.36 -17.78
CA THR A 192 0.22 30.36 -17.28
C THR A 192 0.04 29.57 -15.98
N GLY A 193 0.73 28.43 -15.83
CA GLY A 193 0.72 27.62 -14.62
C GLY A 193 1.42 28.34 -13.45
N ARG A 194 2.51 29.06 -13.73
CA ARG A 194 3.20 29.89 -12.73
C ARG A 194 2.33 31.05 -12.25
N THR A 195 1.54 31.66 -13.13
CA THR A 195 0.61 32.75 -12.74
C THR A 195 -0.46 32.26 -11.75
N LEU A 196 -0.96 31.03 -11.92
CA LEU A 196 -1.90 30.43 -10.96
C LEU A 196 -1.25 30.19 -9.60
N LEU A 197 -0.02 29.67 -9.57
CA LEU A 197 0.74 29.48 -8.34
C LEU A 197 0.98 30.81 -7.61
N GLN A 198 1.33 31.87 -8.34
CA GLN A 198 1.49 33.23 -7.79
C GLN A 198 0.19 33.82 -7.21
N SER A 199 -0.96 33.31 -7.66
CA SER A 199 -2.29 33.67 -7.14
C SER A 199 -2.70 32.82 -5.93
N GLY A 200 -1.82 31.94 -5.43
CA GLY A 200 -2.07 31.08 -4.28
C GLY A 200 -2.85 29.79 -4.60
N VAL A 201 -3.06 29.48 -5.88
CA VAL A 201 -3.72 28.25 -6.34
C VAL A 201 -2.73 27.08 -6.23
N VAL A 202 -3.21 25.94 -5.73
CA VAL A 202 -2.41 24.72 -5.54
C VAL A 202 -2.55 23.80 -6.77
N PRO A 203 -1.48 23.20 -7.30
CA PRO A 203 -1.60 22.24 -8.39
C PRO A 203 -2.14 20.91 -7.87
N GLY A 204 -3.19 20.42 -8.51
CA GLY A 204 -3.74 19.08 -8.27
C GLY A 204 -3.07 17.98 -9.10
N ILE A 205 -2.07 18.35 -9.91
CA ILE A 205 -1.26 17.44 -10.75
C ILE A 205 -2.16 16.59 -11.65
N ASP A 206 -2.21 15.28 -11.46
CA ASP A 206 -2.92 14.30 -12.29
C ASP A 206 -4.13 13.67 -11.57
N MET A 207 -4.60 14.32 -10.49
CA MET A 207 -5.83 13.91 -9.78
C MET A 207 -7.06 14.05 -10.68
N THR A 208 -7.99 13.11 -10.55
CA THR A 208 -9.33 13.23 -11.14
C THR A 208 -10.16 14.29 -10.39
N PRO A 209 -11.21 14.86 -11.01
CA PRO A 209 -12.14 15.77 -10.33
C PRO A 209 -12.76 15.17 -9.06
N GLU A 210 -13.12 13.89 -9.10
CA GLU A 210 -13.68 13.15 -7.96
C GLU A 210 -12.68 13.10 -6.79
N CYS A 211 -11.43 12.79 -7.10
CA CYS A 211 -10.39 12.70 -6.10
C CYS A 211 -10.01 14.07 -5.53
N ALA A 212 -9.78 15.07 -6.38
CA ALA A 212 -9.41 16.41 -5.92
C ALA A 212 -10.47 16.99 -4.99
N LEU A 213 -11.76 16.80 -5.32
CA LEU A 213 -12.87 17.31 -4.50
C LEU A 213 -12.93 16.57 -3.15
N THR A 214 -12.83 15.25 -3.16
CA THR A 214 -12.92 14.45 -1.93
C THR A 214 -11.69 14.63 -1.04
N LYS A 215 -10.48 14.75 -1.60
CA LYS A 215 -9.27 15.08 -0.85
C LYS A 215 -9.38 16.45 -0.19
N LEU A 216 -9.85 17.45 -0.92
CA LEU A 216 -10.04 18.80 -0.40
C LEU A 216 -11.08 18.85 0.72
N ALA A 217 -12.22 18.16 0.52
CA ALA A 217 -13.26 18.04 1.54
C ALA A 217 -12.77 17.31 2.80
N TYR A 218 -11.95 16.28 2.63
CA TYR A 218 -11.34 15.52 3.72
C TYR A 218 -10.38 16.38 4.54
N LEU A 219 -9.44 17.07 3.88
CA LEU A 219 -8.46 17.93 4.56
C LEU A 219 -9.12 19.12 5.27
N LEU A 220 -10.08 19.78 4.63
CA LEU A 220 -10.85 20.87 5.26
C LEU A 220 -11.83 20.38 6.34
N GLY A 221 -12.08 19.07 6.42
CA GLY A 221 -12.86 18.43 7.48
C GLY A 221 -12.07 18.25 8.78
N LYS A 222 -10.73 18.35 8.74
CA LYS A 222 -9.86 18.17 9.91
C LYS A 222 -9.65 19.51 10.64
N PRO A 223 -10.19 19.70 11.87
CA PRO A 223 -10.03 20.94 12.62
C PRO A 223 -8.58 21.21 13.05
N GLU A 224 -7.75 20.18 13.12
CA GLU A 224 -6.33 20.29 13.49
C GLU A 224 -5.42 20.88 12.40
N LEU A 225 -5.90 20.99 11.15
CA LEU A 225 -5.10 21.47 10.03
C LEU A 225 -5.32 22.97 9.77
N SER A 226 -4.23 23.70 9.66
CA SER A 226 -4.23 25.07 9.13
C SER A 226 -4.46 25.08 7.62
N ILE A 227 -4.95 26.21 7.09
CA ILE A 227 -5.15 26.39 5.64
C ILE A 227 -3.85 26.19 4.85
N LYS A 228 -2.71 26.57 5.44
CA LYS A 228 -1.40 26.35 4.83
C LYS A 228 -1.08 24.85 4.73
N GLU A 229 -1.26 24.10 5.81
CA GLU A 229 -1.06 22.64 5.80
C GLU A 229 -2.01 21.95 4.82
N VAL A 230 -3.26 22.40 4.71
CA VAL A 230 -4.20 21.89 3.71
C VAL A 230 -3.67 22.11 2.29
N ARG A 231 -3.13 23.29 1.98
CA ARG A 231 -2.51 23.58 0.67
C ARG A 231 -1.32 22.66 0.41
N ASP A 232 -0.44 22.48 1.38
CA ASP A 232 0.76 21.63 1.26
C ASP A 232 0.39 20.14 1.08
N LEU A 233 -0.63 19.67 1.81
CA LEU A 233 -1.12 18.29 1.74
C LEU A 233 -1.89 18.01 0.44
N MET A 234 -2.54 19.01 -0.17
CA MET A 234 -3.20 18.84 -1.47
C MET A 234 -2.22 18.42 -2.57
N GLY A 235 -0.98 18.95 -2.56
CA GLY A 235 0.09 18.56 -3.50
C GLY A 235 0.94 17.35 -3.07
N THR A 236 0.56 16.67 -1.98
CA THR A 236 1.29 15.51 -1.44
C THR A 236 0.49 14.23 -1.64
N PRO A 237 1.06 13.15 -2.22
CA PRO A 237 0.33 11.90 -2.37
C PRO A 237 0.06 11.30 -0.99
N LEU A 238 -1.21 11.16 -0.63
CA LEU A 238 -1.61 10.58 0.66
C LEU A 238 -2.02 9.11 0.52
N ARG A 239 -2.66 8.77 -0.59
CA ARG A 239 -3.33 7.48 -0.85
C ARG A 239 -3.14 7.02 -2.30
N GLY A 240 -2.03 7.42 -2.93
CA GLY A 240 -1.70 7.03 -4.31
C GLY A 240 -2.51 7.72 -5.39
N GLU A 241 -3.20 8.80 -5.04
CA GLU A 241 -4.13 9.53 -5.90
C GLU A 241 -3.49 10.45 -6.94
N LEU A 242 -2.22 10.79 -6.72
CA LEU A 242 -1.44 11.64 -7.60
C LEU A 242 -0.02 11.10 -7.77
N THR A 243 0.58 11.38 -8.91
CA THR A 243 1.93 10.93 -9.26
C THR A 243 2.89 12.10 -9.13
N ARG A 244 3.87 11.98 -8.24
CA ARG A 244 5.00 12.91 -8.25
C ARG A 244 5.95 12.49 -9.37
N VAL A 245 6.31 13.41 -10.24
CA VAL A 245 7.47 13.24 -11.12
C VAL A 245 8.69 13.26 -10.20
N SER A 246 9.10 12.10 -9.71
CA SER A 246 10.44 11.96 -9.13
C SER A 246 11.40 12.19 -10.29
N ALA A 247 12.33 13.14 -10.15
CA ALA A 247 13.47 13.20 -11.04
C ALA A 247 14.07 11.79 -11.05
N ALA A 248 14.11 11.16 -12.23
CA ALA A 248 14.70 9.84 -12.36
C ALA A 248 16.12 9.92 -11.77
N PRO A 249 16.52 9.03 -10.85
CA PRO A 249 17.94 8.86 -10.61
C PRO A 249 18.53 8.43 -11.95
N GLY A 250 19.47 9.22 -12.47
CA GLY A 250 20.13 8.94 -13.74
C GLY A 250 20.54 7.47 -13.78
N GLY A 251 20.06 6.75 -14.78
CA GLY A 251 20.39 5.34 -14.96
C GLY A 251 21.89 5.19 -15.14
N ASN A 252 22.58 4.77 -14.09
CA ASN A 252 23.92 4.24 -14.20
C ASN A 252 23.82 2.83 -14.80
N LEU A 253 23.79 2.77 -16.12
CA LEU A 253 24.07 1.58 -16.92
C LEU A 253 25.56 1.26 -16.81
N ASP A 254 26.03 0.76 -15.66
CA ASP A 254 27.37 0.16 -15.50
C ASP A 254 27.45 -0.58 -14.16
N ARG A 255 26.78 -1.74 -14.03
CA ARG A 255 26.99 -2.68 -12.90
C ARG A 255 26.82 -4.12 -13.36
N VAL A 256 27.82 -4.64 -14.08
CA VAL A 256 27.89 -6.05 -14.50
C VAL A 256 29.00 -6.86 -13.78
N PRO A 257 29.94 -6.30 -12.98
CA PRO A 257 30.82 -7.14 -12.15
C PRO A 257 30.30 -7.51 -10.74
N GLU A 258 29.20 -6.95 -10.22
CA GLU A 258 28.83 -7.06 -8.78
C GLU A 258 27.99 -8.30 -8.41
N ASN A 259 27.44 -9.05 -9.38
CA ASN A 259 26.44 -10.09 -9.08
C ASN A 259 27.02 -11.37 -8.44
N MET A 260 28.28 -11.73 -8.71
CA MET A 260 28.88 -12.97 -8.20
C MET A 260 29.20 -12.87 -6.70
N ASP A 261 29.82 -11.76 -6.29
CA ASP A 261 30.13 -11.49 -4.88
C ASP A 261 28.84 -11.36 -4.06
N HIS A 262 27.80 -10.79 -4.66
CA HIS A 262 26.48 -10.66 -4.06
C HIS A 262 25.84 -12.04 -3.77
N ILE A 263 25.88 -12.97 -4.74
CA ILE A 263 25.37 -14.34 -4.55
C ILE A 263 26.20 -15.13 -3.52
N GLN A 264 27.52 -15.03 -3.56
CA GLN A 264 28.38 -15.64 -2.55
C GLN A 264 28.06 -15.12 -1.15
N TYR A 265 27.79 -13.82 -1.03
CA TYR A 265 27.36 -13.23 0.22
C TYR A 265 25.98 -13.75 0.66
N VAL A 266 24.98 -13.80 -0.21
CA VAL A 266 23.65 -14.38 0.09
C VAL A 266 23.77 -15.84 0.56
N LEU A 267 24.57 -16.65 -0.13
CA LEU A 267 24.84 -18.05 0.27
C LEU A 267 25.55 -18.13 1.63
N SER A 268 26.48 -17.22 1.91
CA SER A 268 27.17 -17.17 3.22
C SER A 268 26.19 -16.86 4.35
N GLN A 269 25.23 -15.95 4.14
CA GLN A 269 24.18 -15.63 5.12
C GLN A 269 23.24 -16.81 5.30
N PHE A 270 22.84 -17.47 4.21
CA PHE A 270 22.01 -18.67 4.26
C PHE A 270 22.67 -19.78 5.09
N LEU A 271 23.95 -20.06 4.85
CA LEU A 271 24.72 -21.04 5.61
C LEU A 271 24.87 -20.63 7.08
N ARG A 272 25.11 -19.34 7.35
CA ARG A 272 25.23 -18.81 8.73
C ARG A 272 23.94 -19.02 9.52
N LEU A 273 22.79 -18.73 8.92
CA LEU A 273 21.49 -18.82 9.59
C LEU A 273 20.95 -20.25 9.69
N SER A 274 21.35 -21.12 8.77
CA SER A 274 20.97 -22.54 8.75
C SER A 274 21.70 -23.37 9.82
N ARG A 275 22.86 -22.91 10.31
CA ARG A 275 23.59 -23.60 11.38
C ARG A 275 22.84 -23.45 12.72
N PRO A 276 22.74 -24.51 13.55
CA PRO A 276 22.28 -24.37 14.92
C PRO A 276 23.25 -23.48 15.72
N PRO A 277 22.78 -22.75 16.76
CA PRO A 277 23.67 -21.95 17.59
C PRO A 277 24.66 -22.86 18.31
N SER A 278 25.89 -22.95 17.80
CA SER A 278 26.95 -23.75 18.40
C SER A 278 27.74 -22.89 19.38
N HIS A 279 27.64 -23.19 20.68
CA HIS A 279 28.64 -22.80 21.67
C HIS A 279 29.91 -23.63 21.41
N VAL A 280 30.71 -23.23 20.43
CA VAL A 280 32.06 -23.78 20.22
C VAL A 280 33.00 -22.61 19.95
N PRO A 281 34.14 -22.50 20.66
CA PRO A 281 35.05 -21.37 20.52
C PRO A 281 35.60 -21.26 19.10
N HIS A 282 35.72 -20.01 18.65
CA HIS A 282 36.18 -19.62 17.34
C HIS A 282 37.66 -19.98 17.16
N ILE A 283 37.98 -20.95 16.30
CA ILE A 283 39.35 -21.20 15.86
C ILE A 283 39.62 -20.25 14.69
N THR A 284 40.46 -19.25 14.90
CA THR A 284 41.00 -18.36 13.86
C THR A 284 42.09 -19.10 13.08
N PHE A 285 41.85 -19.38 11.81
CA PHE A 285 42.91 -19.74 10.87
C PHE A 285 43.60 -18.46 10.40
N THR A 286 44.87 -18.29 10.73
CA THR A 286 45.76 -17.35 10.04
C THR A 286 46.17 -17.98 8.71
N PRO A 287 45.84 -17.38 7.55
CA PRO A 287 46.29 -17.92 6.28
C PRO A 287 47.79 -17.67 6.11
N ASP A 288 48.54 -18.73 5.82
CA ASP A 288 49.91 -18.62 5.31
C ASP A 288 49.90 -17.95 3.92
N PRO A 289 51.01 -17.30 3.49
CA PRO A 289 51.07 -16.63 2.20
C PRO A 289 50.98 -17.67 1.09
N VAL A 290 49.92 -17.60 0.29
CA VAL A 290 49.69 -18.54 -0.81
C VAL A 290 50.58 -18.18 -1.99
N ASP A 291 51.38 -19.14 -2.44
CA ASP A 291 52.15 -19.07 -3.69
C ASP A 291 51.25 -18.77 -4.88
N ALA A 292 51.68 -17.80 -5.70
CA ALA A 292 50.93 -17.18 -6.79
C ALA A 292 50.71 -18.06 -8.05
N GLU A 293 50.78 -19.39 -7.94
CA GLU A 293 50.75 -20.29 -9.12
C GLU A 293 49.73 -21.44 -9.08
N SER A 294 48.76 -21.44 -8.15
CA SER A 294 47.67 -22.43 -8.15
C SER A 294 46.30 -21.91 -8.63
N SER A 295 46.19 -20.65 -9.06
CA SER A 295 44.91 -20.01 -9.41
C SER A 295 44.40 -20.30 -10.84
N LYS A 296 44.69 -21.48 -11.40
CA LYS A 296 44.22 -21.87 -12.75
C LYS A 296 43.76 -23.33 -12.86
N VAL A 297 43.09 -23.88 -11.85
CA VAL A 297 42.35 -25.16 -12.02
C VAL A 297 41.04 -25.14 -11.21
N THR A 298 40.11 -24.26 -11.58
CA THR A 298 38.67 -24.54 -11.56
C THR A 298 38.05 -23.61 -12.60
N ALA A 299 37.23 -24.15 -13.50
CA ALA A 299 36.60 -23.35 -14.55
C ALA A 299 35.75 -22.22 -13.93
N PRO A 300 35.81 -20.97 -14.44
CA PRO A 300 34.94 -19.92 -13.96
C PRO A 300 33.52 -20.28 -14.40
N TRP A 301 32.62 -20.50 -13.45
CA TRP A 301 31.19 -20.54 -13.76
C TRP A 301 30.83 -19.18 -14.37
N THR A 302 30.74 -19.10 -15.70
CA THR A 302 30.22 -17.90 -16.36
C THR A 302 28.72 -17.88 -16.14
N TRP A 303 28.30 -17.41 -14.97
CA TRP A 303 26.90 -17.11 -14.72
C TRP A 303 26.48 -15.95 -15.60
N THR A 304 25.44 -16.15 -16.38
CA THR A 304 24.75 -15.04 -17.03
C THR A 304 24.05 -14.21 -15.95
N ALA A 305 23.90 -12.89 -16.15
CA ALA A 305 23.15 -12.05 -15.22
C ALA A 305 21.69 -12.54 -15.02
N ALA A 306 21.14 -13.28 -16.00
CA ALA A 306 19.83 -13.91 -15.92
C ALA A 306 19.82 -15.12 -14.95
N GLU A 307 20.85 -15.97 -15.00
CA GLU A 307 21.03 -17.03 -14.01
C GLU A 307 21.21 -16.41 -12.63
N ALA A 308 22.05 -15.36 -12.51
CA ALA A 308 22.27 -14.54 -11.31
C ALA A 308 20.97 -14.16 -10.61
N ALA A 309 20.14 -13.44 -11.33
CA ALA A 309 18.85 -12.97 -10.85
C ALA A 309 17.89 -14.14 -10.51
N SER A 310 17.93 -15.23 -11.26
CA SER A 310 17.05 -16.39 -11.04
C SER A 310 17.36 -17.12 -9.74
N THR A 311 18.63 -17.40 -9.43
CA THR A 311 18.98 -18.04 -8.15
C THR A 311 18.76 -17.09 -6.97
N GLU A 312 19.03 -15.80 -7.14
CA GLU A 312 18.66 -14.83 -6.11
C GLU A 312 17.16 -14.87 -5.81
N ALA A 313 16.30 -14.84 -6.84
CA ALA A 313 14.86 -14.90 -6.68
C ALA A 313 14.36 -16.16 -5.92
N VAL A 314 15.09 -17.27 -6.01
CA VAL A 314 14.78 -18.53 -5.29
C VAL A 314 15.32 -18.51 -3.85
N LEU A 315 16.53 -17.98 -3.64
CA LEU A 315 17.19 -18.00 -2.33
C LEU A 315 16.63 -16.94 -1.38
N TYR A 316 16.27 -15.77 -1.89
CA TYR A 316 15.82 -14.65 -1.08
C TYR A 316 14.58 -14.95 -0.23
N PRO A 317 13.50 -15.57 -0.75
CA PRO A 317 12.37 -15.99 0.08
C PRO A 317 12.79 -16.91 1.22
N SER A 318 13.67 -17.89 0.94
CA SER A 318 14.16 -18.83 1.95
C SER A 318 15.02 -18.14 3.01
N LEU A 319 15.91 -17.24 2.57
CA LEU A 319 16.75 -16.43 3.45
C LEU A 319 15.91 -15.50 4.34
N MET A 320 14.84 -14.92 3.79
CA MET A 320 13.91 -14.06 4.50
C MET A 320 13.21 -14.81 5.64
N HIS A 321 12.75 -16.03 5.39
CA HIS A 321 12.15 -16.89 6.41
C HIS A 321 13.16 -17.32 7.48
N LEU A 322 14.40 -17.66 7.07
CA LEU A 322 15.47 -17.99 8.02
C LEU A 322 15.82 -16.80 8.91
N ALA A 323 16.01 -15.63 8.32
CA ALA A 323 16.28 -14.40 9.07
C ALA A 323 15.15 -14.06 10.05
N ALA A 324 13.89 -14.21 9.62
CA ALA A 324 12.72 -14.06 10.48
C ALA A 324 12.67 -15.09 11.62
N SER A 325 13.04 -16.35 11.37
CA SER A 325 13.08 -17.40 12.41
C SER A 325 14.18 -17.19 13.45
N ARG A 326 15.30 -16.58 13.05
CA ARG A 326 16.44 -16.26 13.93
C ARG A 326 16.35 -14.88 14.56
N GLY A 327 15.42 -14.03 14.13
CA GLY A 327 15.34 -12.63 14.55
C GLY A 327 16.50 -11.78 14.05
N ASP A 328 17.16 -12.19 12.96
CA ASP A 328 18.35 -11.52 12.41
C ASP A 328 17.95 -10.29 11.60
N LEU A 329 17.95 -9.14 12.28
CA LEU A 329 17.51 -7.87 11.70
C LEU A 329 18.39 -7.39 10.54
N GLU A 330 19.70 -7.66 10.59
CA GLU A 330 20.63 -7.20 9.55
C GLU A 330 20.39 -7.95 8.24
N THR A 331 20.13 -9.25 8.32
CA THR A 331 19.78 -10.04 7.14
C THR A 331 18.40 -9.64 6.59
N LEU A 332 17.42 -9.36 7.46
CA LEU A 332 16.11 -8.84 7.02
C LEU A 332 16.25 -7.50 6.29
N LYS A 333 17.07 -6.58 6.81
CA LYS A 333 17.37 -5.30 6.15
C LYS A 333 18.03 -5.50 4.80
N LEU A 334 18.96 -6.45 4.70
CA LEU A 334 19.64 -6.75 3.44
C LEU A 334 18.68 -7.29 2.38
N CYS A 335 17.83 -8.26 2.74
CA CYS A 335 16.85 -8.83 1.82
C CYS A 335 15.81 -7.79 1.33
N LEU A 336 15.53 -6.76 2.13
CA LEU A 336 14.58 -5.71 1.79
C LEU A 336 15.25 -4.51 1.10
N GLY A 337 16.49 -4.18 1.45
CA GLY A 337 17.23 -3.04 0.89
C GLY A 337 17.80 -3.28 -0.51
N SER A 338 18.03 -4.53 -0.92
CA SER A 338 18.44 -4.84 -2.30
C SER A 338 17.33 -4.65 -3.33
N VAL A 339 16.06 -4.61 -2.88
CA VAL A 339 14.88 -4.44 -3.74
C VAL A 339 14.62 -2.97 -4.10
N ASP A 340 15.11 -2.02 -3.30
CA ASP A 340 14.98 -0.58 -3.57
C ASP A 340 16.08 -0.04 -4.52
N SER A 341 17.23 -0.74 -4.63
CA SER A 341 18.36 -0.33 -5.48
C SER A 341 18.27 -0.79 -6.93
N VAL A 342 17.47 -1.82 -7.23
CA VAL A 342 17.21 -2.26 -8.59
C VAL A 342 15.86 -1.68 -8.98
N GLY A 343 15.89 -0.50 -9.59
CA GLY A 343 14.73 0.07 -10.27
C GLY A 343 14.03 -1.01 -11.08
N SER A 344 12.70 -1.05 -10.98
CA SER A 344 11.75 -1.94 -11.65
C SER A 344 11.99 -2.13 -13.17
N THR A 345 13.06 -2.82 -13.55
CA THR A 345 13.43 -3.10 -14.95
C THR A 345 13.83 -4.54 -15.21
N ILE A 346 13.88 -5.40 -14.20
CA ILE A 346 13.90 -6.84 -14.44
C ILE A 346 12.50 -7.35 -14.15
N ALA A 347 11.73 -7.56 -15.22
CA ALA A 347 10.60 -8.46 -15.18
C ALA A 347 11.15 -9.84 -14.79
N THR A 348 11.25 -10.11 -13.49
CA THR A 348 11.46 -11.47 -12.99
C THR A 348 10.22 -12.26 -13.40
N PRO A 349 10.36 -13.29 -14.25
CA PRO A 349 9.25 -14.14 -14.58
C PRO A 349 8.82 -14.84 -13.29
N ALA A 350 7.56 -14.61 -12.88
CA ALA A 350 6.84 -15.47 -11.95
C ALA A 350 7.52 -15.78 -10.60
N THR A 351 7.79 -14.76 -9.78
CA THR A 351 7.58 -14.96 -8.33
C THR A 351 6.19 -14.42 -8.01
N GLU A 352 5.23 -15.33 -7.94
CA GLU A 352 3.84 -15.15 -7.50
C GLU A 352 3.72 -14.73 -6.03
N VAL A 353 4.71 -13.99 -5.50
CA VAL A 353 4.74 -13.61 -4.09
C VAL A 353 3.70 -12.49 -3.87
N PRO A 354 2.59 -12.77 -3.14
CA PRO A 354 1.57 -11.77 -2.91
C PRO A 354 2.15 -10.64 -2.06
N GLY A 355 2.35 -9.46 -2.64
CA GLY A 355 2.85 -8.30 -1.89
C GLY A 355 4.35 -8.31 -1.64
N GLY A 356 5.17 -8.77 -2.59
CA GLY A 356 6.64 -8.64 -2.59
C GLY A 356 7.37 -9.48 -1.55
N ILE A 357 8.71 -9.45 -1.53
CA ILE A 357 9.54 -10.36 -0.71
C ILE A 357 9.19 -10.35 0.79
N VAL A 358 8.72 -9.21 1.33
CA VAL A 358 8.31 -9.08 2.73
C VAL A 358 7.12 -9.99 3.10
N ASN A 359 6.31 -10.38 2.13
CA ASN A 359 5.13 -11.23 2.26
C ASN A 359 5.30 -12.58 1.51
N CYS A 360 6.53 -12.99 1.21
CA CYS A 360 6.79 -14.29 0.59
C CYS A 360 6.19 -15.42 1.41
N LEU A 361 5.52 -16.36 0.74
CA LEU A 361 4.87 -17.48 1.41
C LEU A 361 5.79 -18.70 1.33
N ASP A 362 5.95 -19.39 2.44
CA ASP A 362 6.55 -20.72 2.47
C ASP A 362 5.64 -21.73 1.74
N ALA A 363 6.20 -22.47 0.77
CA ALA A 363 5.40 -23.34 -0.12
C ALA A 363 4.66 -24.47 0.61
N GLY A 364 5.17 -24.93 1.76
CA GLY A 364 4.54 -26.01 2.53
C GLY A 364 3.47 -25.50 3.51
N SER A 365 3.78 -24.44 4.25
CA SER A 365 2.92 -23.94 5.33
C SER A 365 2.07 -22.72 4.98
N GLY A 366 2.36 -22.04 3.87
CA GLY A 366 1.77 -20.74 3.52
C GLY A 366 2.09 -19.64 4.53
N ARG A 367 3.05 -19.85 5.43
CA ARG A 367 3.45 -18.83 6.40
C ARG A 367 4.28 -17.77 5.71
N SER A 368 4.12 -16.53 6.16
CA SER A 368 5.00 -15.42 5.78
C SER A 368 6.12 -15.20 6.79
N PRO A 369 7.15 -14.41 6.47
CA PRO A 369 8.18 -14.00 7.43
C PRO A 369 7.59 -13.43 8.73
N LEU A 370 6.48 -12.69 8.63
CA LEU A 370 5.79 -12.14 9.80
C LEU A 370 5.23 -13.25 10.72
N HIS A 371 4.64 -14.31 10.16
CA HIS A 371 4.18 -15.46 10.93
C HIS A 371 5.34 -16.15 11.67
N VAL A 372 6.46 -16.34 10.97
CA VAL A 372 7.63 -17.02 11.53
C VAL A 372 8.29 -16.19 12.63
N ALA A 373 8.45 -14.88 12.43
CA ALA A 373 8.97 -13.97 13.45
C ALA A 373 8.04 -13.90 14.68
N ALA A 374 6.72 -13.87 14.44
CA ALA A 374 5.72 -13.84 15.50
C ALA A 374 5.68 -15.14 16.32
N LEU A 375 5.78 -16.30 15.66
CA LEU A 375 5.84 -17.61 16.30
C LEU A 375 7.05 -17.78 17.21
N ASN A 376 8.19 -17.15 16.90
CA ASN A 376 9.42 -17.22 17.69
C ASN A 376 9.59 -16.03 18.67
N GLY A 377 8.65 -15.08 18.70
CA GLY A 377 8.68 -13.96 19.63
C GLY A 377 9.69 -12.86 19.30
N HIS A 378 10.17 -12.78 18.06
CA HIS A 378 11.19 -11.81 17.64
C HIS A 378 10.60 -10.43 17.39
N THR A 379 10.28 -9.70 18.47
CA THR A 379 9.55 -8.41 18.41
C THR A 379 10.20 -7.35 17.53
N LYS A 380 11.55 -7.27 17.50
CA LYS A 380 12.28 -6.33 16.65
C LYS A 380 12.12 -6.66 15.16
N ALA A 381 12.20 -7.95 14.81
CA ALA A 381 11.97 -8.42 13.45
C ALA A 381 10.52 -8.16 13.03
N VAL A 382 9.54 -8.45 13.90
CA VAL A 382 8.12 -8.16 13.66
C VAL A 382 7.89 -6.67 13.38
N SER A 383 8.45 -5.79 14.22
CA SER A 383 8.33 -4.34 14.04
C SER A 383 8.91 -3.87 12.70
N TYR A 384 10.08 -4.39 12.33
CA TYR A 384 10.74 -4.04 11.08
C TYR A 384 9.98 -4.55 9.85
N LEU A 385 9.48 -5.79 9.89
CA LEU A 385 8.66 -6.38 8.82
C LEU A 385 7.39 -5.56 8.59
N LEU A 386 6.68 -5.18 9.65
CA LEU A 386 5.48 -4.34 9.56
C LEU A 386 5.81 -2.96 8.98
N GLN A 387 6.91 -2.34 9.41
CA GLN A 387 7.39 -1.07 8.85
C GLN A 387 7.80 -1.19 7.38
N SER A 388 8.15 -2.39 6.92
CA SER A 388 8.53 -2.70 5.54
C SER A 388 7.34 -3.16 4.67
N GLY A 389 6.10 -3.06 5.17
CA GLY A 389 4.90 -3.40 4.39
C GLY A 389 4.42 -4.84 4.53
N ALA A 390 4.79 -5.55 5.62
CA ALA A 390 4.23 -6.85 5.92
C ALA A 390 2.72 -6.77 6.21
N LEU A 391 1.95 -7.66 5.60
CA LEU A 391 0.49 -7.71 5.72
C LEU A 391 0.09 -8.32 7.06
N VAL A 392 -0.39 -7.48 7.98
CA VAL A 392 -0.75 -7.87 9.35
C VAL A 392 -1.89 -8.90 9.44
N HIS A 393 -2.77 -8.93 8.43
CA HIS A 393 -3.93 -9.83 8.35
C HIS A 393 -3.74 -11.02 7.39
N LEU A 394 -2.52 -11.23 6.89
CA LEU A 394 -2.20 -12.38 6.06
C LEU A 394 -2.46 -13.68 6.82
N ARG A 395 -2.97 -14.68 6.10
CA ARG A 395 -3.30 -15.99 6.66
C ARG A 395 -2.46 -17.07 6.01
N ASP A 396 -2.03 -18.03 6.81
CA ASP A 396 -1.35 -19.23 6.32
C ASP A 396 -2.34 -20.30 5.80
N THR A 397 -1.84 -21.47 5.40
CA THR A 397 -2.71 -22.56 4.87
C THR A 397 -3.70 -23.12 5.90
N MET A 398 -3.43 -22.91 7.19
CA MET A 398 -4.34 -23.28 8.28
C MET A 398 -5.36 -22.18 8.59
N GLY A 399 -5.28 -21.05 7.90
CA GLY A 399 -6.15 -19.90 8.10
C GLY A 399 -5.73 -19.02 9.28
N HIS A 400 -4.52 -19.18 9.81
CA HIS A 400 -4.06 -18.47 10.99
C HIS A 400 -3.28 -17.19 10.67
N THR A 401 -3.46 -16.16 11.49
CA THR A 401 -2.69 -14.91 11.42
C THR A 401 -1.41 -14.95 12.27
N ALA A 402 -0.49 -14.01 12.03
CA ALA A 402 0.71 -13.86 12.87
C ALA A 402 0.38 -13.57 14.35
N LEU A 403 -0.72 -12.84 14.61
CA LEU A 403 -1.19 -12.57 15.98
C LEU A 403 -1.59 -13.84 16.71
N TYR A 404 -2.26 -14.78 16.05
CA TYR A 404 -2.61 -16.07 16.64
C TYR A 404 -1.38 -16.84 17.11
N TYR A 405 -0.32 -16.89 16.30
CA TYR A 405 0.92 -17.58 16.69
C TYR A 405 1.65 -16.91 17.86
N ALA A 406 1.74 -15.58 17.88
CA ALA A 406 2.33 -14.85 19.00
C ALA A 406 1.52 -15.07 20.29
N ALA A 407 0.19 -15.04 20.21
CA ALA A 407 -0.72 -15.30 21.33
C ALA A 407 -0.59 -16.73 21.86
N ARG A 408 -0.58 -17.73 20.97
CA ARG A 408 -0.46 -19.15 21.33
C ARG A 408 0.85 -19.47 22.06
N GLN A 409 1.93 -18.74 21.76
CA GLN A 409 3.24 -18.90 22.41
C GLN A 409 3.44 -17.95 23.62
N GLY A 410 2.47 -17.08 23.92
CA GLY A 410 2.56 -16.14 25.04
C GLY A 410 3.60 -15.03 24.84
N HIS A 411 3.93 -14.66 23.61
CA HIS A 411 4.94 -13.64 23.30
C HIS A 411 4.40 -12.21 23.47
N GLN A 412 4.23 -11.79 24.73
CA GLN A 412 3.63 -10.52 25.14
C GLN A 412 4.12 -9.27 24.36
N PRO A 413 5.43 -9.00 24.24
CA PRO A 413 5.89 -7.80 23.54
C PRO A 413 5.57 -7.83 22.03
N THR A 414 5.51 -9.01 21.44
CA THR A 414 5.17 -9.20 20.03
C THR A 414 3.67 -9.03 19.79
N ILE A 415 2.83 -9.48 20.71
CA ILE A 415 1.37 -9.25 20.69
C ILE A 415 1.09 -7.75 20.74
N GLU A 416 1.75 -7.01 21.63
CA GLU A 416 1.59 -5.56 21.75
C GLU A 416 1.88 -4.83 20.44
N VAL A 417 3.00 -5.15 19.78
CA VAL A 417 3.35 -4.56 18.47
C VAL A 417 2.33 -4.91 17.40
N LEU A 418 1.90 -6.17 17.32
CA LEU A 418 0.92 -6.61 16.32
C LEU A 418 -0.44 -5.92 16.53
N VAL A 419 -0.92 -5.86 17.77
CA VAL A 419 -2.18 -5.17 18.13
C VAL A 419 -2.08 -3.68 17.86
N GLN A 420 -0.93 -3.05 18.15
CA GLN A 420 -0.67 -1.65 17.82
C GLN A 420 -0.72 -1.39 16.30
N ALA A 421 -0.21 -2.33 15.50
CA ALA A 421 -0.31 -2.32 14.05
C ALA A 421 -1.72 -2.68 13.52
N GLY A 422 -2.70 -2.92 14.41
CA GLY A 422 -4.09 -3.19 14.05
C GLY A 422 -4.41 -4.66 13.80
N ALA A 423 -3.53 -5.60 14.18
CA ALA A 423 -3.83 -7.02 14.11
C ALA A 423 -5.11 -7.35 14.89
N SER A 424 -5.91 -8.26 14.34
CA SER A 424 -7.16 -8.72 14.93
C SER A 424 -7.33 -10.20 14.67
N LEU A 425 -7.73 -10.97 15.68
CA LEU A 425 -8.21 -12.33 15.48
C LEU A 425 -9.58 -12.29 14.78
N GLY A 426 -9.80 -13.18 13.84
CA GLY A 426 -11.08 -13.31 13.15
C GLY A 426 -11.12 -14.53 12.26
N GLY A 427 -12.30 -14.94 11.81
CA GLY A 427 -12.45 -16.12 10.96
C GLY A 427 -12.06 -17.40 11.71
N ALA A 428 -11.12 -18.18 11.17
CA ALA A 428 -10.67 -19.41 11.82
C ALA A 428 -10.06 -19.15 13.21
N ASP A 429 -9.24 -18.11 13.34
CA ASP A 429 -8.53 -17.76 14.59
C ASP A 429 -9.46 -17.55 15.77
N GLU A 430 -10.65 -16.99 15.55
CA GLU A 430 -11.61 -16.70 16.61
C GLU A 430 -12.08 -17.98 17.31
N ARG A 431 -12.37 -19.03 16.54
CA ARG A 431 -12.82 -20.32 17.08
C ARG A 431 -11.73 -21.01 17.89
N PHE A 432 -10.50 -21.02 17.37
CA PHE A 432 -9.36 -21.62 18.05
C PHE A 432 -8.96 -20.84 19.31
N ALA A 433 -8.93 -19.51 19.22
CA ALA A 433 -8.62 -18.65 20.34
C ALA A 433 -9.67 -18.76 21.46
N ALA A 434 -10.96 -18.84 21.12
CA ALA A 434 -12.03 -19.07 22.09
C ALA A 434 -11.90 -20.44 22.78
N PHE A 435 -11.55 -21.49 22.03
CA PHE A 435 -11.29 -22.82 22.60
C PHE A 435 -10.12 -22.80 23.59
N LEU A 436 -8.98 -22.22 23.20
CA LEU A 436 -7.78 -22.13 24.05
C LEU A 436 -8.02 -21.23 25.28
N ALA A 437 -8.81 -20.16 25.14
CA ALA A 437 -9.22 -19.34 26.28
C ALA A 437 -10.09 -20.12 27.27
N ARG A 438 -11.00 -20.97 26.80
CA ARG A 438 -11.81 -21.84 27.67
C ARG A 438 -10.96 -22.88 28.41
N GLU A 439 -10.00 -23.48 27.73
CA GLU A 439 -9.06 -24.42 28.33
C GLU A 439 -8.19 -23.74 29.41
N ALA A 440 -7.68 -22.54 29.13
CA ALA A 440 -6.95 -21.73 30.10
C ALA A 440 -7.81 -21.38 31.32
N ALA A 441 -9.10 -21.06 31.13
CA ALA A 441 -10.03 -20.82 32.23
C ALA A 441 -10.24 -22.06 33.11
N HIS A 442 -10.39 -23.24 32.49
CA HIS A 442 -10.52 -24.50 33.22
C HIS A 442 -9.27 -24.82 34.05
N ASN A 443 -8.09 -24.51 33.50
CA ASN A 443 -6.80 -24.73 34.15
C ASN A 443 -6.41 -23.58 35.11
N ASN A 444 -7.23 -22.54 35.23
CA ASN A 444 -6.99 -21.34 36.02
C ASN A 444 -5.67 -20.61 35.67
N ASP A 445 -5.27 -20.69 34.39
CA ASP A 445 -4.10 -20.00 33.84
C ASP A 445 -4.45 -18.54 33.51
N ARG A 446 -4.13 -17.65 34.45
CA ARG A 446 -4.44 -16.22 34.34
C ARG A 446 -3.61 -15.51 33.27
N ASP A 447 -2.39 -15.99 33.01
CA ASP A 447 -1.48 -15.33 32.07
C ASP A 447 -1.93 -15.61 30.64
N ALA A 448 -2.28 -16.86 30.34
CA ALA A 448 -2.87 -17.22 29.05
C ALA A 448 -4.20 -16.48 28.80
N LEU A 449 -5.08 -16.39 29.82
CA LEU A 449 -6.33 -15.62 29.70
C LEU A 449 -6.09 -14.14 29.41
N ASN A 450 -5.11 -13.52 30.07
CA ASN A 450 -4.76 -12.12 29.82
C ASN A 450 -4.26 -11.91 28.38
N VAL A 451 -3.42 -12.82 27.87
CA VAL A 451 -2.95 -12.81 26.48
C VAL A 451 -4.12 -12.85 25.49
N TRP A 452 -5.05 -13.80 25.65
CA TRP A 452 -6.20 -13.91 24.75
C TRP A 452 -7.15 -12.71 24.85
N LYS A 453 -7.33 -12.16 26.06
CA LYS A 453 -8.11 -10.94 26.27
C LYS A 453 -7.51 -9.75 25.52
N GLN A 454 -6.19 -9.60 25.56
CA GLN A 454 -5.49 -8.52 24.86
C GLN A 454 -5.62 -8.62 23.34
N CYS A 455 -5.71 -9.85 22.81
CA CYS A 455 -5.96 -10.10 21.40
C CYS A 455 -7.43 -9.86 20.96
N GLY A 456 -8.32 -9.49 21.91
CA GLY A 456 -9.71 -9.17 21.65
C GLY A 456 -10.68 -10.35 21.70
N VAL A 457 -10.31 -11.47 22.34
CA VAL A 457 -11.22 -12.60 22.57
C VAL A 457 -12.18 -12.26 23.71
N ASP A 458 -13.48 -12.42 23.49
CA ASP A 458 -14.48 -12.30 24.54
C ASP A 458 -14.51 -13.58 25.40
N ILE A 459 -14.06 -13.47 26.63
CA ILE A 459 -13.91 -14.59 27.57
C ILE A 459 -15.25 -14.90 28.27
N ASP A 460 -16.17 -13.93 28.33
CA ASP A 460 -17.43 -14.10 29.07
C ASP A 460 -18.37 -15.06 28.33
N VAL A 461 -18.37 -15.04 27.00
CA VAL A 461 -19.14 -15.97 26.14
C VAL A 461 -18.60 -17.41 26.20
N ALA A 462 -17.30 -17.59 26.48
CA ALA A 462 -16.66 -18.90 26.56
C ALA A 462 -17.08 -19.70 27.81
N SER A 463 -17.64 -19.03 28.82
CA SER A 463 -18.14 -19.63 30.06
C SER A 463 -19.61 -20.07 30.02
N THR A 464 -20.41 -19.55 29.07
CA THR A 464 -21.88 -19.67 29.07
C THR A 464 -22.48 -20.85 28.31
N VAL A 465 -21.69 -21.67 27.60
CA VAL A 465 -22.18 -22.91 26.98
C VAL A 465 -21.71 -24.12 27.81
N SER A 466 -22.25 -24.19 29.02
CA SER A 466 -22.22 -25.35 29.90
C SER A 466 -23.63 -25.62 30.41
N SER A 467 -24.44 -26.24 29.56
CA SER A 467 -25.61 -27.03 29.93
C SER A 467 -25.94 -27.98 28.79
#